data_AF-A0A7C8IL60-F1
#
_entry.id   AF-A0A7C8IL60-F1
#
_cell.length_a   1.000
_cell.length_b   1.000
_cell.length_c   1.000
_cell.angle_alpha   90.00
_cell.angle_beta   90.00
_cell.angle_gamma   90.00
#
_symmetry.space_group_name_H-M   'P 1'
#
loop_
_entity.id
_entity.type
_entity.pdbx_description
1 polymer ?
#
loop_
_entity_poly.entity_id
_entity_poly.type
_entity_poly.pdbx_seq_one_letter_code
_entity_poly.pdbx_strand_id
1 'polypeptide(L)'
;MTIFHIVLFKFKEDLSQDIIKKASEGMVTLEEKLLHPETKKPYVRNRMGGINNSPEGRARGFTHGYICEFDNEEDRTYYLEADPAHIEWVQYVKPFIEDAMVVDFVPGVHYFGDERYQTLPYMQAEYLLQSHIPPESIIKTIRIPDVDYEENYEERPKKRKRDGDSSEEEKKERESTRRSRGFRREQ
;
A
#
# COMPACT_ATOMS: atom_id res chain seq x y z
N MET A 1 -21.76 -10.93 -0.27
CA MET A 1 -21.92 -9.47 -0.40
C MET A 1 -20.75 -8.96 -1.21
N THR A 2 -20.96 -7.99 -2.11
CA THR A 2 -19.85 -7.48 -2.92
C THR A 2 -18.81 -6.79 -2.05
N ILE A 3 -17.54 -7.16 -2.23
CA ILE A 3 -16.40 -6.59 -1.52
C ILE A 3 -15.44 -5.99 -2.54
N PHE A 4 -15.01 -4.76 -2.29
CA PHE A 4 -13.91 -4.12 -2.99
C PHE A 4 -12.65 -4.24 -2.15
N HIS A 5 -11.64 -4.88 -2.72
CA HIS A 5 -10.29 -4.96 -2.16
C HIS A 5 -9.39 -3.99 -2.91
N ILE A 6 -8.90 -2.98 -2.21
CA ILE A 6 -7.99 -1.97 -2.75
C ILE A 6 -6.60 -2.22 -2.18
N VAL A 7 -5.59 -2.23 -3.04
CA VAL A 7 -4.18 -2.22 -2.64
C VAL A 7 -3.46 -1.07 -3.30
N LEU A 8 -2.76 -0.25 -2.51
CA LEU A 8 -1.87 0.79 -2.98
C LEU A 8 -0.42 0.40 -2.69
N PHE A 9 0.46 0.56 -3.69
CA PHE A 9 1.87 0.27 -3.55
C PHE A 9 2.73 1.53 -3.59
N LYS A 10 3.69 1.55 -2.68
CA LYS A 10 4.90 2.36 -2.74
C LYS A 10 6.05 1.44 -3.13
N PHE A 11 6.58 1.61 -4.34
CA PHE A 11 7.79 0.92 -4.79
C PHE A 11 9.04 1.54 -4.18
N LYS A 12 10.09 0.73 -4.00
CA LYS A 12 11.41 1.24 -3.59
C LYS A 12 12.00 2.18 -4.65
N GLU A 13 12.75 3.18 -4.19
CA GLU A 13 13.29 4.25 -5.04
C GLU A 13 14.42 3.79 -5.99
N ASP A 14 15.07 2.67 -5.71
CA ASP A 14 16.22 2.14 -6.44
C ASP A 14 15.84 1.22 -7.62
N LEU A 15 14.54 1.04 -7.88
CA LEU A 15 14.06 0.17 -8.94
C LEU A 15 14.09 0.83 -10.32
N SER A 16 14.48 0.04 -11.33
CA SER A 16 14.35 0.46 -12.71
C SER A 16 12.88 0.48 -13.14
N GLN A 17 12.56 1.33 -14.12
CA GLN A 17 11.21 1.42 -14.69
C GLN A 17 10.75 0.07 -15.28
N ASP A 18 11.66 -0.73 -15.83
CA ASP A 18 11.34 -2.05 -16.37
C ASP A 18 10.88 -3.03 -15.27
N ILE A 19 11.46 -2.96 -14.07
CA ILE A 19 11.03 -3.79 -12.93
C ILE A 19 9.63 -3.37 -12.48
N ILE A 20 9.40 -2.06 -12.33
CA ILE A 20 8.09 -1.51 -11.93
C ILE A 20 7.02 -1.89 -12.95
N LYS A 21 7.34 -1.79 -14.25
CA LYS A 21 6.45 -2.17 -15.34
C LYS A 21 6.10 -3.66 -15.27
N LYS A 22 7.08 -4.55 -15.14
CA LYS A 22 6.84 -6.01 -15.04
C LYS A 22 6.01 -6.38 -13.81
N ALA A 23 6.31 -5.78 -12.66
CA ALA A 23 5.53 -5.96 -11.43
C ALA A 23 4.06 -5.53 -11.63
N SER A 24 3.86 -4.38 -12.27
CA SER A 24 2.52 -3.84 -12.56
C SER A 24 1.75 -4.66 -13.59
N GLU A 25 2.43 -5.16 -14.64
CA GLU A 25 1.82 -6.02 -15.66
C GLU A 25 1.44 -7.39 -15.11
N GLY A 26 2.25 -7.95 -14.21
CA GLY A 26 1.95 -9.22 -13.53
C GLY A 26 0.62 -9.18 -12.77
N MET A 27 0.24 -8.01 -12.29
CA MET A 27 -1.03 -7.76 -11.61
C MET A 27 -2.20 -7.90 -12.59
N VAL A 28 -2.07 -7.36 -13.80
CA VAL A 28 -3.11 -7.43 -14.83
C VAL A 28 -3.20 -8.86 -15.41
N THR A 29 -2.07 -9.48 -15.71
CA THR A 29 -2.04 -10.83 -16.30
C THR A 29 -2.46 -11.93 -15.32
N LEU A 30 -2.50 -11.64 -14.02
CA LEU A 30 -3.04 -12.55 -13.02
C LEU A 30 -4.50 -12.91 -13.33
N GLU A 31 -5.27 -12.00 -13.95
CA GLU A 31 -6.69 -12.21 -14.32
C GLU A 31 -6.94 -13.53 -15.05
N GLU A 32 -6.07 -13.89 -16.00
CA GLU A 32 -6.21 -15.11 -16.81
C GLU A 32 -6.06 -16.39 -15.98
N LYS A 33 -5.49 -16.30 -14.77
CA LYS A 33 -5.16 -17.43 -13.90
C LYS A 33 -6.08 -17.57 -12.69
N LEU A 34 -6.88 -16.54 -12.36
CA LEU A 34 -7.75 -16.52 -11.17
C LEU A 34 -9.06 -17.28 -11.43
N LEU A 35 -8.97 -18.61 -11.48
CA LEU A 35 -10.10 -19.50 -11.65
C LEU A 35 -10.44 -20.19 -10.32
N HIS A 36 -11.73 -20.18 -9.97
CA HIS A 36 -12.21 -20.87 -8.77
C HIS A 36 -11.85 -22.37 -8.87
N PRO A 37 -11.32 -22.99 -7.79
CA PRO A 37 -10.76 -24.33 -7.84
C PRO A 37 -11.80 -25.38 -8.27
N GLU A 38 -13.04 -25.23 -7.80
CA GLU A 38 -14.15 -26.14 -8.11
C GLU A 38 -14.86 -25.80 -9.43
N THR A 39 -15.34 -24.57 -9.60
CA THR A 39 -16.19 -24.20 -10.74
C THR A 39 -15.41 -23.91 -12.02
N LYS A 40 -14.09 -23.70 -11.92
CA LYS A 40 -13.18 -23.28 -13.00
C LYS A 40 -13.62 -21.99 -13.71
N LYS A 41 -14.42 -21.17 -13.02
CA LYS A 41 -14.86 -19.85 -13.51
C LYS A 41 -14.06 -18.74 -12.82
N PRO A 42 -13.90 -17.58 -13.46
CA PRO A 42 -13.40 -16.39 -12.78
C PRO A 42 -14.28 -16.06 -11.58
N TYR A 43 -13.65 -15.83 -10.42
CA TYR A 43 -14.32 -15.47 -9.17
C TYR A 43 -13.99 -14.05 -8.70
N VAL A 44 -12.95 -13.44 -9.29
CA VAL A 44 -12.72 -12.00 -9.25
C VAL A 44 -13.53 -11.38 -10.36
N ARG A 45 -14.57 -10.61 -10.01
CA ARG A 45 -15.54 -10.08 -10.95
C ARG A 45 -14.98 -8.96 -11.81
N ASN A 46 -14.20 -8.09 -11.20
CA ASN A 46 -13.59 -6.95 -11.85
C ASN A 46 -12.22 -6.69 -11.24
N ARG A 47 -11.29 -6.27 -12.10
CA ARG A 47 -9.93 -5.94 -11.70
C ARG A 47 -9.44 -4.75 -12.50
N MET A 48 -8.90 -3.77 -11.80
CA MET A 48 -8.34 -2.59 -12.42
C MET A 48 -7.18 -2.05 -11.62
N GLY A 49 -6.29 -1.30 -12.26
CA GLY A 49 -5.24 -0.60 -11.56
C GLY A 49 -4.46 0.32 -12.47
N GLY A 50 -3.56 1.09 -11.87
CA GLY A 50 -2.77 2.07 -12.60
C GLY A 50 -1.90 2.94 -11.69
N ILE A 51 -1.25 3.91 -12.33
CA ILE A 51 -0.41 4.91 -11.67
C ILE A 51 -1.26 6.05 -11.10
N ASN A 52 -0.89 6.53 -9.91
CA ASN A 52 -1.50 7.70 -9.30
C ASN A 52 -1.24 8.95 -10.15
N ASN A 53 -2.31 9.63 -10.54
CA ASN A 53 -2.29 10.91 -11.25
C ASN A 53 -3.01 12.02 -10.47
N SER A 54 -3.32 11.81 -9.19
CA SER A 54 -4.03 12.80 -8.37
C SER A 54 -3.17 14.05 -8.16
N PRO A 55 -3.69 15.26 -8.44
CA PRO A 55 -2.97 16.51 -8.23
C PRO A 55 -2.99 16.97 -6.76
N GLU A 56 -3.67 16.24 -5.86
CA GLU A 56 -3.89 16.69 -4.48
C GLU A 56 -2.67 16.58 -3.57
N GLY A 57 -1.61 15.88 -4.00
CA GLY A 57 -0.38 15.74 -3.23
C GLY A 57 -0.53 14.94 -1.92
N ARG A 58 -1.61 14.17 -1.78
CA ARG A 58 -1.94 13.40 -0.56
C ARG A 58 -1.62 11.91 -0.65
N ALA A 59 -0.93 11.48 -1.71
CA ALA A 59 -0.64 10.08 -1.94
C ALA A 59 0.40 9.48 -0.99
N ARG A 60 1.07 10.28 -0.14
CA ARG A 60 2.03 9.82 0.89
C ARG A 60 3.11 8.86 0.36
N GLY A 61 3.51 9.02 -0.90
CA GLY A 61 4.51 8.19 -1.57
C GLY A 61 3.95 6.95 -2.28
N PHE A 62 2.69 6.59 -2.10
CA PHE A 62 2.04 5.55 -2.90
C PHE A 62 1.91 6.01 -4.36
N THR A 63 2.37 5.18 -5.28
CA THR A 63 2.45 5.52 -6.71
C THR A 63 1.51 4.70 -7.57
N HIS A 64 1.08 3.53 -7.12
CA HIS A 64 0.20 2.64 -7.88
C HIS A 64 -0.98 2.19 -7.02
N GLY A 65 -2.13 2.00 -7.64
CA GLY A 65 -3.34 1.49 -6.99
C GLY A 65 -4.00 0.42 -7.83
N TYR A 66 -4.52 -0.62 -7.17
CA TYR A 66 -5.24 -1.73 -7.78
C TYR A 66 -6.50 -2.03 -6.98
N ILE A 67 -7.54 -2.47 -7.68
CA ILE A 67 -8.85 -2.79 -7.12
C ILE A 67 -9.24 -4.17 -7.65
N CYS A 68 -9.65 -5.06 -6.75
CA CYS A 68 -10.32 -6.32 -7.05
C CYS A 68 -11.76 -6.27 -6.50
N GLU A 69 -12.70 -6.80 -7.26
CA GLU A 69 -14.09 -6.93 -6.86
C GLU A 69 -14.47 -8.40 -6.70
N PHE A 70 -15.04 -8.75 -5.55
CA PHE A 70 -15.51 -10.08 -5.21
C PHE A 70 -17.01 -10.06 -4.95
N ASP A 71 -17.74 -11.14 -5.28
CA ASP A 71 -19.18 -11.22 -5.00
C ASP A 71 -19.51 -11.62 -3.55
N ASN A 72 -18.54 -12.24 -2.86
CA ASN A 72 -18.69 -12.72 -1.48
C ASN A 72 -17.35 -12.77 -0.73
N GLU A 73 -17.43 -13.09 0.57
CA GLU A 73 -16.27 -13.13 1.48
C GLU A 73 -15.41 -14.36 1.25
N GLU A 74 -16.02 -15.49 0.92
CA GLU A 74 -15.36 -16.76 0.68
C GLU A 74 -14.39 -16.67 -0.50
N ASP A 75 -14.82 -16.05 -1.60
CA ASP A 75 -14.02 -15.76 -2.79
C ASP A 75 -12.83 -14.87 -2.46
N ARG A 76 -13.03 -13.81 -1.67
CA ARG A 76 -11.95 -12.93 -1.22
C ARG A 76 -10.97 -13.68 -0.31
N THR A 77 -11.46 -14.49 0.63
CA THR A 77 -10.62 -15.27 1.54
C THR A 77 -9.78 -16.28 0.76
N TYR A 78 -10.37 -16.97 -0.22
CA TYR A 78 -9.63 -17.86 -1.10
C TYR A 78 -8.54 -17.12 -1.89
N TYR A 79 -8.86 -15.95 -2.47
CA TYR A 79 -7.88 -15.11 -3.16
C TYR A 79 -6.67 -14.80 -2.28
N LEU A 80 -6.91 -14.33 -1.05
CA LEU A 80 -5.85 -13.86 -0.16
C LEU A 80 -5.02 -15.01 0.43
N GLU A 81 -5.64 -16.15 0.75
CA GLU A 81 -5.02 -17.17 1.59
C GLU A 81 -4.62 -18.45 0.85
N ALA A 82 -5.26 -18.77 -0.28
CA ALA A 82 -5.16 -20.10 -0.87
C ALA A 82 -4.91 -20.11 -2.38
N ASP A 83 -5.20 -19.03 -3.11
CA ASP A 83 -4.97 -18.98 -4.55
C ASP A 83 -3.46 -19.01 -4.87
N PRO A 84 -2.95 -20.09 -5.50
CA PRO A 84 -1.52 -20.23 -5.78
C PRO A 84 -0.99 -19.14 -6.69
N ALA A 85 -1.79 -18.69 -7.67
CA ALA A 85 -1.35 -17.68 -8.63
C ALA A 85 -1.21 -16.31 -7.95
N HIS A 86 -2.14 -15.97 -7.04
CA HIS A 86 -2.03 -14.76 -6.25
C HIS A 86 -0.83 -14.82 -5.29
N ILE A 87 -0.66 -15.93 -4.56
CA ILE A 87 0.44 -16.11 -3.59
C ILE A 87 1.80 -16.00 -4.30
N GLU A 88 1.97 -16.66 -5.45
CA GLU A 88 3.20 -16.59 -6.25
C GLU A 88 3.50 -15.15 -6.68
N TRP A 89 2.48 -14.44 -7.16
CA TRP A 89 2.63 -13.04 -7.55
C TRP A 89 3.00 -12.13 -6.37
N VAL A 90 2.37 -12.32 -5.20
CA VAL A 90 2.72 -11.58 -3.97
C VAL A 90 4.16 -11.83 -3.58
N GLN A 91 4.64 -13.08 -3.63
CA GLN A 91 6.03 -13.42 -3.34
C GLN A 91 7.00 -12.78 -4.33
N TYR A 92 6.63 -12.71 -5.61
CA TYR A 92 7.42 -12.05 -6.64
C TYR A 92 7.53 -10.53 -6.43
N VAL A 93 6.43 -9.85 -6.10
CA VAL A 93 6.40 -8.38 -6.02
C VAL A 93 6.95 -7.85 -4.69
N LYS A 94 6.78 -8.60 -3.59
CA LYS A 94 7.14 -8.17 -2.22
C LYS A 94 8.56 -7.59 -2.09
N PRO A 95 9.62 -8.12 -2.72
CA PRO A 95 10.97 -7.54 -2.64
C PRO A 95 11.08 -6.12 -3.23
N PHE A 96 10.16 -5.71 -4.10
CA PHE A 96 10.16 -4.41 -4.78
C PHE A 96 9.33 -3.35 -4.05
N ILE A 97 8.50 -3.77 -3.10
CA ILE A 97 7.60 -2.88 -2.36
C ILE A 97 8.32 -2.32 -1.14
N GLU A 98 8.28 -1.00 -0.98
CA GLU A 98 8.68 -0.31 0.24
C GLU A 98 7.54 -0.31 1.26
N ASP A 99 6.32 -0.04 0.80
CA ASP A 99 5.10 -0.02 1.62
C ASP A 99 3.85 -0.42 0.82
N ALA A 100 2.89 -1.04 1.49
CA ALA A 100 1.61 -1.46 0.93
C ALA A 100 0.46 -1.06 1.85
N MET A 101 -0.53 -0.34 1.30
CA MET A 101 -1.76 -0.01 2.02
C MET A 101 -2.91 -0.79 1.41
N VAL A 102 -3.60 -1.57 2.24
CA VAL A 102 -4.73 -2.42 1.82
C VAL A 102 -5.99 -1.96 2.52
N VAL A 103 -7.08 -1.82 1.76
CA VAL A 103 -8.40 -1.45 2.27
C VAL A 103 -9.46 -2.32 1.61
N ASP A 104 -10.21 -3.03 2.44
CA ASP A 104 -11.40 -3.76 2.01
C ASP A 104 -12.65 -3.01 2.48
N PHE A 105 -13.66 -2.90 1.62
CA PHE A 105 -14.94 -2.36 2.03
C PHE A 105 -16.11 -2.97 1.26
N VAL A 106 -17.29 -2.84 1.88
CA VAL A 106 -18.57 -3.20 1.28
C VAL A 106 -19.30 -1.92 0.89
N PRO A 107 -19.77 -1.77 -0.36
CA PRO A 107 -20.52 -0.59 -0.78
C PRO A 107 -21.74 -0.32 0.11
N GLY A 108 -21.91 0.95 0.51
CA GLY A 108 -23.06 1.38 1.32
C GLY A 108 -22.95 1.09 2.81
N VAL A 109 -21.81 0.57 3.28
CA VAL A 109 -21.47 0.47 4.71
C VAL A 109 -20.50 1.60 5.05
N HIS A 110 -20.90 2.49 5.96
CA HIS A 110 -20.17 3.73 6.25
C HIS A 110 -19.74 3.88 7.72
N TYR A 111 -20.15 2.96 8.60
CA TYR A 111 -19.86 3.00 10.03
C TYR A 111 -19.73 1.59 10.61
N PHE A 112 -18.99 1.47 11.71
CA PHE A 112 -18.84 0.22 12.44
C PHE A 112 -20.13 -0.15 13.17
N GLY A 113 -20.45 -1.45 13.22
CA GLY A 113 -21.68 -1.94 13.86
C GLY A 113 -22.91 -1.99 12.94
N ASP A 114 -22.74 -1.70 11.64
CA ASP A 114 -23.75 -2.03 10.65
C ASP A 114 -23.92 -3.56 10.58
N GLU A 115 -25.13 -4.06 10.80
CA GLU A 115 -25.43 -5.50 10.87
C GLU A 115 -25.11 -6.25 9.57
N ARG A 116 -24.97 -5.52 8.45
CA ARG A 116 -24.55 -6.08 7.16
C ARG A 116 -23.06 -6.41 7.14
N TYR A 117 -22.25 -5.86 8.05
CA TYR A 117 -20.80 -6.05 8.04
C TYR A 117 -20.24 -6.33 9.44
N GLN A 118 -19.77 -7.56 9.64
CA GLN A 118 -19.14 -7.94 10.90
C GLN A 118 -17.78 -7.23 11.04
N THR A 119 -17.73 -6.23 11.92
CA THR A 119 -16.48 -5.54 12.24
C THR A 119 -15.62 -6.45 13.12
N LEU A 120 -14.46 -6.87 12.61
CA LEU A 120 -13.48 -7.60 13.41
C LEU A 120 -12.75 -6.65 14.38
N PRO A 121 -12.28 -7.13 15.55
CA PRO A 121 -11.69 -6.26 16.57
C PRO A 121 -10.53 -5.38 16.06
N TYR A 122 -9.68 -5.91 15.17
CA TYR A 122 -8.54 -5.16 14.60
C TYR A 122 -8.95 -4.06 13.61
N MET A 123 -10.19 -4.10 13.10
CA MET A 123 -10.72 -3.09 12.18
C MET A 123 -11.25 -1.85 12.91
N GLN A 124 -11.39 -1.91 14.24
CA GLN A 124 -11.85 -0.77 15.03
C GLN A 124 -10.80 0.35 15.02
N ALA A 125 -11.27 1.60 14.98
CA ALA A 125 -10.41 2.79 14.82
C ALA A 125 -9.27 2.87 15.85
N GLU A 126 -9.49 2.36 17.07
CA GLU A 126 -8.48 2.32 18.14
C GLU A 126 -7.29 1.42 17.79
N TYR A 127 -7.52 0.30 17.09
CA TYR A 127 -6.48 -0.59 16.60
C TYR A 127 -5.80 -0.05 15.33
N LEU A 128 -6.54 0.56 14.41
CA LEU A 128 -5.99 1.13 13.16
C LEU A 128 -5.02 2.31 13.41
N LEU A 129 -5.24 3.07 14.47
CA LEU A 129 -4.35 4.17 14.88
C LEU A 129 -3.11 3.69 15.64
N GLN A 130 -3.15 2.48 16.22
CA GLN A 130 -2.05 1.88 16.99
C GLN A 130 -1.18 0.92 16.16
N SER A 131 -1.73 0.35 15.08
CA SER A 131 -1.07 -0.70 14.31
C SER A 131 -0.09 -0.10 13.27
N HIS A 132 1.20 -0.10 13.60
CA HIS A 132 2.14 -0.73 12.65
C HIS A 132 1.66 -2.17 12.54
N ILE A 133 1.30 -2.61 11.34
CA ILE A 133 0.70 -3.91 11.05
C ILE A 133 1.34 -5.01 11.93
N PRO A 134 0.56 -5.76 12.74
CA PRO A 134 1.14 -6.89 13.47
C PRO A 134 1.70 -7.89 12.45
N PRO A 135 2.98 -8.32 12.58
CA PRO A 135 3.67 -9.12 11.56
C PRO A 135 2.96 -10.44 11.22
N GLU A 136 2.09 -10.92 12.11
CA GLU A 136 1.30 -12.14 11.96
C GLU A 136 0.19 -12.04 10.89
N SER A 137 -0.23 -10.83 10.48
CA SER A 137 -1.47 -10.63 9.72
C SER A 137 -1.30 -10.32 8.23
N ILE A 138 -0.08 -10.34 7.67
CA ILE A 138 0.12 -10.08 6.23
C ILE A 138 0.36 -11.34 5.40
N ILE A 139 0.76 -12.45 5.99
CA ILE A 139 0.80 -13.78 5.39
C ILE A 139 1.02 -14.63 6.63
N LYS A 140 0.10 -15.57 6.94
CA LYS A 140 0.48 -16.66 7.84
C LYS A 140 1.62 -17.35 7.11
N THR A 141 2.87 -17.09 7.49
CA THR A 141 4.06 -17.64 6.84
C THR A 141 3.89 -19.15 6.87
N ILE A 142 3.40 -19.73 5.77
CA ILE A 142 3.39 -21.17 5.59
C ILE A 142 4.87 -21.52 5.61
N ARG A 143 5.30 -22.12 6.71
CA ARG A 143 6.65 -22.64 6.87
C ARG A 143 6.77 -23.74 5.82
N ILE A 144 7.48 -23.47 4.74
CA ILE A 144 7.84 -24.50 3.77
C ILE A 144 8.83 -25.41 4.51
N PRO A 145 8.51 -26.67 4.79
CA PRO A 145 9.46 -27.59 5.39
C PRO A 145 10.54 -27.82 4.35
N ASP A 146 11.73 -27.23 4.56
CA ASP A 146 13.02 -27.45 3.85
C ASP A 146 13.80 -26.14 3.55
N VAL A 147 13.34 -24.97 4.01
CA VAL A 147 14.12 -23.72 3.91
C VAL A 147 14.62 -23.29 5.28
N ASP A 148 15.92 -23.37 5.49
CA ASP A 148 16.60 -22.95 6.72
C ASP A 148 16.82 -21.43 6.69
N TYR A 149 16.10 -20.71 7.53
CA TYR A 149 16.19 -19.25 7.67
C TYR A 149 17.09 -18.92 8.85
N GLU A 150 18.41 -19.06 8.68
CA GLU A 150 19.34 -18.57 9.70
C GLU A 150 19.31 -17.03 9.77
N GLU A 151 19.18 -16.55 11.00
CA GLU A 151 19.03 -15.16 11.41
C GLU A 151 20.24 -14.31 11.04
N ASN A 152 20.00 -13.21 10.33
CA ASN A 152 20.92 -12.07 10.36
C ASN A 152 20.12 -10.77 10.52
N TYR A 153 19.52 -10.62 11.69
CA TYR A 153 19.04 -9.34 12.19
C TYR A 153 20.26 -8.57 12.75
N GLU A 154 21.11 -8.06 11.85
CA GLU A 154 22.06 -7.03 12.28
C GLU A 154 21.26 -5.77 12.65
N GLU A 155 21.39 -5.36 13.91
CA GLU A 155 20.75 -4.18 14.50
C GLU A 155 20.94 -2.94 13.62
N ARG A 156 19.86 -2.42 13.05
CA ARG A 156 19.89 -1.14 12.33
C ARG A 156 20.31 -0.01 13.30
N PRO A 157 21.21 0.90 12.89
CA PRO A 157 21.67 1.97 13.77
C PRO A 157 20.52 2.92 14.13
N LYS A 158 20.44 3.28 15.42
CA LYS A 158 19.51 4.30 15.93
C LYS A 158 19.68 5.61 15.18
N LYS A 159 18.57 6.17 14.71
CA LYS A 159 18.48 7.46 13.98
C LYS A 159 19.40 8.52 14.58
N ARG A 160 20.29 9.09 13.76
CA ARG A 160 21.07 10.29 14.11
C ARG A 160 20.12 11.44 14.46
N LYS A 161 20.40 12.12 15.58
CA LYS A 161 19.77 13.41 15.92
C LYS A 161 20.02 14.38 14.77
N ARG A 162 18.98 15.14 14.42
CA ARG A 162 19.04 16.18 13.39
C ARG A 162 19.78 17.38 13.99
N ASP A 163 21.06 17.53 13.66
CA ASP A 163 21.78 18.76 13.93
C ASP A 163 21.22 19.85 13.01
N GLY A 164 20.70 20.91 13.60
CA GLY A 164 20.07 22.01 12.86
C GLY A 164 19.27 22.94 13.77
N ASP A 165 19.85 23.32 14.90
CA ASP A 165 19.41 24.53 15.60
C ASP A 165 19.93 25.72 14.76
N SER A 166 19.01 26.38 14.05
CA SER A 166 19.34 27.53 13.20
C SER A 166 19.33 28.78 14.08
N SER A 167 20.50 29.41 14.20
CA SER A 167 20.69 30.64 14.97
C SER A 167 19.85 31.79 14.42
N GLU A 168 19.42 32.69 15.32
CA GLU A 168 18.55 33.84 15.06
C GLU A 168 19.10 34.90 14.06
N GLU A 169 20.32 34.72 13.55
CA GLU A 169 20.94 35.64 12.58
C GLU A 169 20.39 35.48 11.14
N GLU A 170 20.02 34.26 10.71
CA GLU A 170 19.49 34.05 9.34
C GLU A 170 18.08 34.63 9.13
N LYS A 171 17.32 34.88 10.21
CA LYS A 171 15.99 35.50 10.13
C LYS A 171 16.05 37.00 9.85
N LYS A 172 17.10 37.71 10.31
CA LYS A 172 17.23 39.17 10.12
C LYS A 172 17.68 39.55 8.71
N GLU A 173 18.44 38.70 8.02
CA GLU A 173 18.91 39.00 6.67
C GLU A 173 17.77 38.94 5.63
N ARG A 174 16.86 37.97 5.77
CA ARG A 174 15.69 37.77 4.87
C ARG A 174 14.62 38.85 4.97
N GLU A 175 14.53 39.58 6.10
CA GLU A 175 13.61 40.72 6.24
C GLU A 175 14.18 42.01 5.61
N SER A 176 15.50 42.16 5.51
CA SER A 176 16.13 43.35 4.91
C SER A 176 16.03 43.35 3.37
N THR A 177 16.11 42.17 2.73
CA THR A 177 16.07 42.04 1.26
C THR A 177 14.67 42.24 0.68
N ARG A 178 13.61 42.15 1.50
CA ARG A 178 12.22 42.34 1.05
C ARG A 178 11.79 43.81 0.97
N ARG A 179 12.49 44.73 1.63
CA ARG A 179 12.18 46.17 1.63
C ARG A 179 12.78 46.98 0.47
N SER A 180 13.70 46.42 -0.32
CA SER A 180 14.41 47.18 -1.38
C SER A 180 13.92 46.96 -2.81
N ARG A 181 12.91 46.11 -3.05
CA ARG A 181 12.41 45.76 -4.40
C ARG A 181 10.98 46.21 -4.71
N GLY A 182 10.53 47.31 -4.12
CA GLY A 182 9.24 47.90 -4.46
C GLY A 182 9.36 49.41 -4.58
N PHE A 183 9.85 49.94 -5.70
CA PHE A 183 9.46 51.25 -6.26
C PHE A 183 10.19 51.50 -7.59
N ARG A 184 9.51 51.27 -8.72
CA ARG A 184 9.70 52.07 -9.94
C ARG A 184 8.46 51.93 -10.85
N ARG A 185 7.56 52.90 -10.74
CA ARG A 185 6.50 53.24 -11.71
C ARG A 185 7.07 54.33 -12.61
N GLU A 186 7.11 54.13 -13.92
CA GLU A 186 7.00 55.19 -14.96
C GLU A 186 6.31 54.53 -16.16
N GLN A 187 5.04 54.88 -16.38
CA GLN A 187 4.51 55.74 -17.47
C GLN A 187 4.33 54.98 -18.79
#